data_AF-A0A7J3WXF3-F1
#
_entry.id   AF-A0A7J3WXF3-F1
#
_cell.length_a   1.000
_cell.length_b   1.000
_cell.length_c   1.000
_cell.angle_alpha   90.00
_cell.angle_beta   90.00
_cell.angle_gamma   90.00
#
_symmetry.space_group_name_H-M   'P 1'
#
loop_
_entity.id
_entity.type
_entity.pdbx_description
1 polymer ?
#
loop_
_entity_poly.entity_id
_entity_poly.type
_entity_poly.pdbx_seq_one_letter_code
_entity_poly.pdbx_strand_id
1 'polypeptide(L)'
;MGRGLEEFDLDKIYKLLKLSIKKHADKAYISKNRGVVILVEETSTARNEDIDKLVETLRTIREDKRFMKAFRLEDAACKIDFILTLHAKSSRNLISKYLLNKGKKLGVIVLTASCEEDLKNKLKSMGILE
;
A
#
# COMPACT_ATOMS: atom_id res chain seq x y z
N MET A 1 20.06 11.73 -8.60
CA MET A 1 19.93 10.53 -7.75
C MET A 1 18.45 10.21 -7.63
N GLY A 2 18.03 9.02 -8.09
CA GLY A 2 16.63 8.71 -8.38
C GLY A 2 15.71 8.89 -7.17
N ARG A 3 14.87 9.93 -7.20
CA ARG A 3 13.77 10.16 -6.24
C ARG A 3 12.54 9.34 -6.64
N GLY A 4 12.74 8.06 -6.94
CA GLY A 4 11.70 7.19 -7.50
C GLY A 4 10.96 6.40 -6.44
N LEU A 5 9.71 6.04 -6.74
CA LEU A 5 9.04 4.92 -6.08
C LEU A 5 9.64 3.62 -6.59
N GLU A 6 10.10 2.76 -5.68
CA GLU A 6 10.50 1.39 -6.00
C GLU A 6 9.27 0.48 -5.87
N GLU A 7 8.91 -0.23 -6.94
CA GLU A 7 7.83 -1.22 -6.94
C GLU A 7 8.32 -2.57 -6.40
N PHE A 8 7.52 -3.16 -5.52
CA PHE A 8 7.73 -4.49 -4.95
C PHE A 8 6.48 -5.34 -5.17
N ASP A 9 6.69 -6.52 -5.74
CA ASP A 9 5.71 -7.59 -5.84
C ASP A 9 5.58 -8.27 -4.48
N LEU A 10 4.43 -8.11 -3.83
CA LEU A 10 4.23 -8.63 -2.48
C LEU A 10 4.19 -10.15 -2.46
N ASP A 11 3.56 -10.80 -3.45
CA ASP A 11 3.49 -12.26 -3.54
C ASP A 11 4.88 -12.90 -3.58
N LYS A 12 5.80 -12.32 -4.35
CA LYS A 12 7.21 -12.74 -4.36
C LYS A 12 7.87 -12.59 -2.99
N ILE A 13 7.63 -11.48 -2.28
CA ILE A 13 8.21 -11.27 -0.94
C ILE A 13 7.64 -12.27 0.07
N TYR A 14 6.33 -12.50 0.09
CA TYR A 14 5.70 -13.48 0.98
C TYR A 14 6.27 -14.88 0.76
N LYS A 15 6.46 -15.29 -0.51
CA LYS A 15 7.12 -16.55 -0.88
C LYS A 15 8.56 -16.62 -0.39
N LEU A 16 9.34 -15.56 -0.59
CA LEU A 16 10.73 -15.49 -0.11
C LEU A 16 10.82 -15.59 1.41
N LEU A 17 9.88 -14.98 2.13
CA LEU A 17 9.82 -14.99 3.59
C LEU A 17 9.20 -16.27 4.18
N LYS A 18 8.77 -17.21 3.32
CA LYS A 18 8.05 -18.45 3.68
C LYS A 18 6.86 -18.18 4.60
N LEU A 19 6.20 -17.05 4.41
CA LEU A 19 4.97 -16.72 5.11
C LEU A 19 3.84 -17.50 4.45
N SER A 20 2.99 -18.14 5.26
CA SER A 20 1.80 -18.84 4.77
C SER A 20 1.02 -17.92 3.83
N ILE A 21 0.48 -18.47 2.74
CA ILE A 21 -0.29 -17.75 1.72
C ILE A 21 -1.55 -17.16 2.36
N LYS A 22 -1.42 -16.01 3.01
CA LYS A 22 -2.52 -15.18 3.48
C LYS A 22 -3.01 -14.33 2.32
N LYS A 23 -4.25 -13.84 2.41
CA LYS A 23 -4.78 -12.88 1.43
C LYS A 23 -4.02 -11.55 1.63
N HIS A 24 -3.28 -11.11 0.62
CA HIS A 24 -2.43 -9.92 0.69
C HIS A 24 -2.69 -9.01 -0.51
N ALA A 25 -2.25 -7.76 -0.40
CA ALA A 25 -2.28 -6.80 -1.48
C ALA A 25 -1.35 -7.22 -2.63
N ASP A 26 -1.64 -6.81 -3.86
CA ASP A 26 -0.84 -7.21 -5.03
C ASP A 26 0.57 -6.61 -5.01
N LYS A 27 0.66 -5.30 -4.73
CA LYS A 27 1.90 -4.52 -4.89
C LYS A 27 2.16 -3.59 -3.72
N ALA A 28 3.42 -3.26 -3.53
CA ALA A 28 3.84 -2.15 -2.68
C ALA A 28 4.78 -1.21 -3.44
N TYR A 29 4.60 0.10 -3.27
CA TYR A 29 5.56 1.11 -3.73
C TYR A 29 6.22 1.75 -2.53
N ILE A 30 7.54 1.93 -2.60
CA ILE A 30 8.32 2.42 -1.47
C ILE A 30 9.17 3.60 -1.88
N SER A 31 9.07 4.68 -1.11
CA SER A 31 9.96 5.84 -1.20
C SER A 31 10.82 5.89 0.05
N LYS A 32 12.02 5.31 -0.02
CA LYS A 32 12.95 5.22 1.13
C LYS A 32 13.33 6.59 1.68
N ASN A 33 13.63 7.53 0.79
CA ASN A 33 14.01 8.91 1.16
C ASN A 33 12.90 9.66 1.91
N ARG A 34 11.64 9.31 1.64
CA ARG A 34 10.47 9.94 2.27
C ARG A 34 9.89 9.10 3.41
N GLY A 35 10.38 7.88 3.61
CA GLY A 35 9.78 6.92 4.55
C GLY A 35 8.35 6.54 4.19
N VAL A 36 7.98 6.51 2.91
CA VAL A 36 6.58 6.22 2.50
C VAL A 36 6.47 4.80 1.97
N VAL A 37 5.47 4.05 2.44
CA VAL A 37 5.05 2.75 1.91
C VAL A 37 3.62 2.84 1.42
N ILE A 38 3.42 2.57 0.14
CA ILE A 38 2.11 2.55 -0.50
C ILE A 38 1.77 1.10 -0.77
N LEU A 39 0.67 0.61 -0.22
CA LEU A 39 0.14 -0.72 -0.51
C LEU A 39 -0.97 -0.58 -1.54
N VAL A 40 -0.93 -1.39 -2.60
CA VAL A 40 -1.87 -1.32 -3.71
C VAL A 40 -2.51 -2.67 -3.91
N GLU A 41 -3.84 -2.68 -3.86
CA GLU A 41 -4.68 -3.80 -4.26
C GLU A 41 -5.35 -3.44 -5.59
N GLU A 42 -5.18 -4.29 -6.60
CA GLU A 42 -5.70 -4.13 -7.94
C GLU A 42 -6.90 -5.04 -8.14
N THR A 43 -8.06 -4.44 -8.42
CA THR A 43 -9.29 -5.21 -8.62
C THR A 43 -10.18 -4.58 -9.67
N SER A 44 -10.83 -5.40 -10.50
CA SER A 44 -11.81 -4.89 -11.46
C SER A 44 -13.02 -4.24 -10.77
N THR A 45 -13.39 -4.74 -9.59
CA THR A 45 -14.52 -4.21 -8.81
C THR A 45 -14.19 -4.27 -7.34
N ALA A 46 -14.09 -3.11 -6.70
CA ALA A 46 -13.74 -3.01 -5.31
C ALA A 46 -14.78 -3.63 -4.37
N ARG A 47 -14.33 -4.49 -3.45
CA ARG A 47 -15.11 -5.15 -2.39
C ARG A 47 -14.49 -4.89 -1.02
N ASN A 48 -15.26 -5.15 0.04
CA ASN A 48 -14.77 -4.99 1.42
C ASN A 48 -13.58 -5.91 1.70
N GLU A 49 -13.56 -7.10 1.10
CA GLU A 49 -12.44 -8.05 1.23
C GLU A 49 -11.12 -7.46 0.71
N ASP A 50 -11.15 -6.68 -0.37
CA ASP A 50 -9.97 -6.02 -0.95
C ASP A 50 -9.38 -4.99 0.02
N ILE A 51 -10.24 -4.33 0.80
CA ILE A 51 -9.83 -3.40 1.86
C ILE A 51 -9.26 -4.18 3.05
N ASP A 52 -9.88 -5.30 3.42
CA ASP A 52 -9.39 -6.13 4.52
C ASP A 52 -8.01 -6.76 4.18
N LYS A 53 -7.73 -7.09 2.90
CA LYS A 53 -6.39 -7.47 2.43
C LYS A 53 -5.35 -6.37 2.64
N LEU A 54 -5.66 -5.13 2.25
CA LEU A 54 -4.78 -3.97 2.45
C LEU A 54 -4.46 -3.78 3.94
N VAL A 55 -5.46 -3.92 4.81
CA VAL A 55 -5.31 -3.81 6.27
C VAL A 55 -4.46 -4.94 6.84
N GLU A 56 -4.67 -6.18 6.39
CA GLU A 56 -3.89 -7.33 6.84
C GLU A 56 -2.42 -7.24 6.40
N THR A 57 -2.19 -6.80 5.16
CA THR A 57 -0.86 -6.55 4.61
C THR A 57 -0.14 -5.48 5.44
N LEU A 58 -0.80 -4.36 5.73
CA LEU A 58 -0.26 -3.30 6.58
C LEU A 58 0.15 -3.82 7.97
N ARG A 59 -0.72 -4.60 8.62
CA ARG A 59 -0.42 -5.18 9.95
C ARG A 59 0.80 -6.08 9.88
N THR A 60 0.83 -6.98 8.89
CA THR A 60 1.96 -7.90 8.68
C THR A 60 3.27 -7.13 8.52
N ILE A 61 3.28 -6.07 7.70
CA ILE A 61 4.50 -5.26 7.46
C ILE A 61 4.94 -4.52 8.73
N ARG A 62 3.99 -4.00 9.53
CA ARG A 62 4.30 -3.28 10.77
C ARG A 62 4.83 -4.20 11.87
N GLU A 63 4.33 -5.42 11.95
CA GLU A 63 4.64 -6.36 13.03
C GLU A 63 5.85 -7.25 12.70
N ASP A 64 6.05 -7.60 11.43
CA ASP A 64 7.13 -8.49 11.01
C ASP A 64 8.35 -7.71 10.49
N LYS A 65 9.40 -7.68 11.31
CA LYS A 65 10.69 -7.03 10.99
C LYS A 65 11.31 -7.53 9.69
N ARG A 66 10.98 -8.73 9.21
CA ARG A 66 11.50 -9.26 7.94
C ARG A 66 10.99 -8.49 6.74
N PHE A 67 9.79 -7.91 6.79
CA PHE A 67 9.30 -7.02 5.74
C PHE A 67 10.09 -5.72 5.69
N MET A 68 10.36 -5.13 6.86
CA MET A 68 11.17 -3.92 6.97
C MET A 68 12.56 -4.13 6.34
N LYS A 69 13.16 -5.30 6.57
CA LYS A 69 14.41 -5.72 5.92
C LYS A 69 14.27 -5.97 4.41
N ALA A 70 13.23 -6.68 3.98
CA ALA A 70 12.96 -6.94 2.56
C ALA A 70 12.78 -5.63 1.76
N PHE A 71 12.13 -4.65 2.38
CA PHE A 71 11.92 -3.31 1.85
C PHE A 71 13.11 -2.37 2.02
N ARG A 72 14.14 -2.80 2.77
CA ARG A 72 15.32 -2.00 3.12
C ARG A 72 14.94 -0.67 3.77
N LEU A 73 13.99 -0.74 4.72
CA LEU A 73 13.47 0.38 5.49
C LEU A 73 14.05 0.44 6.92
N GLU A 74 14.97 -0.47 7.27
CA GLU A 74 15.61 -0.52 8.59
C GLU A 74 16.39 0.76 8.92
N ASP A 75 17.01 1.39 7.92
CA ASP A 75 17.79 2.63 8.03
C ASP A 75 16.99 3.90 7.75
N ALA A 76 15.66 3.81 7.62
CA ALA A 76 14.83 4.99 7.37
C ALA A 76 14.86 5.89 8.62
N ALA A 77 15.62 7.00 8.54
CA ALA A 77 15.75 7.99 9.61
C ALA A 77 14.43 8.73 9.93
N CYS A 78 13.40 8.56 9.10
CA CYS A 78 12.10 9.20 9.23
C CYS A 78 11.02 8.21 9.66
N LYS A 79 9.99 8.74 10.34
CA LYS A 79 8.75 8.01 10.61
C LYS A 79 8.19 7.44 9.31
N ILE A 80 7.80 6.16 9.32
CA ILE A 80 7.26 5.51 8.13
C ILE A 80 5.77 5.81 8.01
N ASP A 81 5.39 6.48 6.93
CA ASP A 81 4.01 6.74 6.56
C ASP A 81 3.49 5.64 5.63
N PHE A 82 2.26 5.18 5.92
CA PHE A 82 1.60 4.16 5.14
C PHE A 82 0.40 4.74 4.39
N ILE A 83 0.27 4.34 3.13
CA ILE A 83 -0.81 4.73 2.24
C ILE A 83 -1.47 3.46 1.70
N LEU A 84 -2.76 3.27 1.99
CA LEU A 84 -3.53 2.16 1.43
C LEU A 84 -4.23 2.63 0.17
N THR A 85 -3.95 1.99 -0.95
CA THR A 85 -4.51 2.33 -2.25
C THR A 85 -5.36 1.18 -2.76
N LEU A 86 -6.62 1.47 -3.04
CA LEU A 86 -7.48 0.56 -3.77
C LEU A 86 -7.56 1.01 -5.22
N HIS A 87 -6.91 0.27 -6.12
CA HIS A 87 -6.90 0.54 -7.55
C HIS A 87 -8.01 -0.27 -8.21
N ALA A 88 -9.15 0.36 -8.50
CA ALA A 88 -10.31 -0.32 -9.04
C ALA A 88 -11.07 0.47 -10.09
N LYS A 89 -11.30 -0.15 -11.26
CA LYS A 89 -12.05 0.45 -12.38
C LYS A 89 -13.47 0.86 -11.99
N SER A 90 -14.08 0.13 -11.07
CA SER A 90 -15.42 0.43 -10.55
C SER A 90 -15.47 0.13 -9.06
N SER A 91 -16.21 0.95 -8.31
CA SER A 91 -16.39 0.78 -6.88
C SER A 91 -17.88 0.84 -6.53
N ARG A 92 -18.29 0.07 -5.52
CA ARG A 92 -19.60 0.29 -4.90
C ARG A 92 -19.53 1.59 -4.10
N ASN A 93 -20.58 2.42 -4.12
CA ASN A 93 -20.63 3.75 -3.48
C ASN A 93 -20.20 3.80 -1.99
N LEU A 94 -20.17 2.66 -1.29
CA LEU A 94 -19.81 2.58 0.13
C LEU A 94 -18.37 2.11 0.40
N ILE A 95 -17.66 1.62 -0.61
CA ILE A 95 -16.29 1.08 -0.48
C ILE A 95 -15.33 2.17 -0.03
N SER A 96 -15.36 3.33 -0.67
CA SER A 96 -14.47 4.44 -0.31
C SER A 96 -14.70 4.88 1.14
N LYS A 97 -15.95 4.88 1.61
CA LYS A 97 -16.28 5.18 3.02
C LYS A 97 -15.75 4.10 3.97
N TYR A 98 -15.86 2.82 3.61
CA TYR A 98 -15.32 1.72 4.43
C TYR A 98 -13.79 1.80 4.52
N LEU A 99 -13.11 2.04 3.39
CA LEU A 99 -11.66 2.24 3.35
C LEU A 99 -11.24 3.45 4.18
N LEU A 100 -11.91 4.60 4.04
CA LEU A 100 -11.67 5.80 4.84
C LEU A 100 -11.83 5.53 6.34
N ASN A 101 -12.87 4.82 6.75
CA ASN A 101 -13.10 4.49 8.16
C ASN A 101 -12.00 3.56 8.70
N LYS A 102 -11.62 2.52 7.95
CA LYS A 102 -10.52 1.61 8.32
C LYS A 102 -9.19 2.35 8.39
N GLY A 103 -8.89 3.20 7.41
CA GLY A 103 -7.69 4.02 7.36
C GLY A 103 -7.56 4.96 8.56
N LYS A 104 -8.64 5.69 8.88
CA LYS A 104 -8.71 6.57 10.04
C LYS A 104 -8.42 5.82 11.35
N LYS A 105 -9.00 4.62 11.53
CA LYS A 105 -8.76 3.77 12.71
C LYS A 105 -7.31 3.30 12.84
N LEU A 106 -6.63 3.09 11.71
CA LEU A 106 -5.26 2.58 11.66
C LEU A 106 -4.19 3.69 11.62
N GLY A 107 -4.63 4.95 11.57
CA GLY A 107 -3.76 6.12 11.44
C GLY A 107 -2.97 6.12 10.14
N VAL A 108 -3.61 5.74 9.02
CA VAL A 108 -2.98 5.70 7.69
C VAL A 108 -3.75 6.53 6.69
N ILE A 109 -3.06 7.00 5.66
CA ILE A 109 -3.69 7.67 4.54
C ILE A 109 -4.33 6.60 3.66
N VAL A 110 -5.47 6.92 3.07
CA VAL A 110 -6.11 6.03 2.11
C VAL A 110 -6.40 6.75 0.81
N LEU A 111 -6.27 5.99 -0.27
CA LEU A 111 -6.51 6.44 -1.63
C LEU A 111 -7.36 5.41 -2.35
N THR A 112 -8.21 5.90 -3.23
CA THR A 112 -8.86 5.08 -4.25
C THR A 112 -8.45 5.63 -5.59
N ALA A 113 -8.06 4.76 -6.52
CA ALA A 113 -7.73 5.15 -7.87
C ALA A 113 -8.53 4.32 -8.87
N SER A 114 -9.04 4.95 -9.94
CA SER A 114 -9.80 4.25 -10.98
C SER A 114 -8.94 3.73 -12.12
N CYS A 115 -7.75 4.32 -12.30
CA CYS A 115 -6.74 3.93 -13.28
C CYS A 115 -5.35 4.34 -12.78
N GLU A 116 -4.32 3.85 -13.47
CA GLU A 116 -2.92 4.13 -13.12
C GLU A 116 -2.59 5.62 -13.21
N GLU A 117 -3.16 6.33 -14.19
CA GLU A 117 -2.97 7.78 -14.34
C GLU A 117 -3.59 8.55 -13.16
N ASP A 118 -4.78 8.17 -12.72
CA ASP A 118 -5.43 8.75 -11.53
C ASP A 118 -4.59 8.49 -10.27
N LEU A 119 -4.03 7.28 -10.12
CA LEU A 119 -3.11 6.97 -9.03
C LEU A 119 -1.87 7.87 -9.07
N LYS A 120 -1.21 7.99 -10.22
CA LYS A 120 -0.03 8.85 -10.40
C LYS A 120 -0.34 10.31 -10.08
N ASN A 121 -1.46 10.84 -10.55
CA ASN A 121 -1.87 12.22 -10.29
C ASN A 121 -2.15 12.48 -8.80
N LYS A 122 -2.76 11.52 -8.10
CA LYS A 122 -2.97 11.62 -6.64
C LYS A 122 -1.67 11.60 -5.87
N LEU A 123 -0.75 10.70 -6.23
CA LEU A 123 0.57 10.64 -5.59
C LEU A 123 1.41 11.89 -5.87
N LYS A 124 1.32 12.48 -7.08
CA LYS A 124 1.93 13.80 -7.39
C LYS A 124 1.32 14.91 -6.54
N SER A 125 0.00 14.94 -6.39
CA SER A 125 -0.70 15.96 -5.58
C SER A 125 -0.34 15.89 -4.09
N MET A 126 0.00 14.70 -3.60
CA MET A 126 0.53 14.49 -2.25
C MET A 126 2.04 14.78 -2.14
N GLY A 127 2.70 15.18 -3.22
CA GLY A 127 4.13 15.42 -3.27
C GLY A 127 4.97 14.15 -3.11
N ILE A 128 4.42 12.97 -3.41
CA ILE A 128 5.10 11.66 -3.30
C ILE A 128 5.79 11.28 -4.62
N LEU A 129 5.21 11.69 -5.75
CA LEU A 129 5.82 11.61 -7.07
C LEU A 129 6.17 13.02 -7.57
N GLU A 130 7.28 13.15 -8.28
CA GLU A 130 7.64 14.36 -9.06
C GLU A 130 7.06 14.27 -10.48
#